data_AF-A0A7S1RLJ7-F1
#
_entry.id   AF-A0A7S1RLJ7-F1
#
_cell.length_a   1.000
_cell.length_b   1.000
_cell.length_c   1.000
_cell.angle_alpha   90.00
_cell.angle_beta   90.00
_cell.angle_gamma   90.00
#
_symmetry.space_group_name_H-M   'P 1'
#
loop_
_entity.id
_entity.type
_entity.pdbx_description
1 polymer ?
#
loop_
_entity_poly.entity_id
_entity_poly.type
_entity_poly.pdbx_seq_one_letter_code
_entity_poly.pdbx_strand_id
1 'polypeptide(L)'
;PCATGEYQRAAVLAGCAGDSGSVSFALHRDQPAYVASFPAGASDVRISVSVDASFDLKLMDDLTGTCLIGKNCANSTACPLESSYCITVHGMRFYFSGDDASAPAVEMVAVQGQLSRPLSFIVWAAVAATGTANYSYGVHSP
;
A
#
# COMPACT_ATOMS: atom_id res chain seq x y z
N PRO A 1 -12.86 -22.30 -18.18
CA PRO A 1 -12.83 -22.13 -19.65
C PRO A 1 -14.25 -21.98 -20.19
N CYS A 2 -14.54 -20.92 -20.96
CA CYS A 2 -15.88 -20.70 -21.56
C CYS A 2 -16.20 -21.80 -22.60
N ALA A 3 -17.48 -22.19 -22.72
CA ALA A 3 -17.93 -23.19 -23.68
C ALA A 3 -17.97 -22.64 -25.13
N THR A 4 -18.20 -23.52 -26.11
CA THR A 4 -18.37 -23.12 -27.52
C THR A 4 -19.51 -22.12 -27.67
N GLY A 5 -19.20 -20.91 -28.15
CA GLY A 5 -20.17 -19.81 -28.30
C GLY A 5 -20.20 -18.83 -27.12
N GLU A 6 -19.42 -19.08 -26.08
CA GLU A 6 -19.28 -18.18 -24.94
C GLU A 6 -17.93 -17.46 -24.97
N TYR A 7 -17.91 -16.20 -24.55
CA TYR A 7 -16.66 -15.48 -24.27
C TYR A 7 -16.82 -14.63 -23.02
N GLN A 8 -15.81 -14.63 -22.15
CA GLN A 8 -15.71 -13.71 -21.04
C GLN A 8 -14.62 -12.67 -21.38
N ARG A 9 -15.03 -11.43 -21.63
CA ARG A 9 -14.10 -10.32 -21.93
C ARG A 9 -13.72 -9.49 -20.71
N ALA A 10 -14.54 -9.51 -19.68
CA ALA A 10 -14.29 -8.88 -18.39
C ALA A 10 -15.08 -9.60 -17.30
N ALA A 11 -14.61 -9.51 -16.05
CA ALA A 11 -15.50 -9.72 -14.92
C ALA A 11 -16.58 -8.64 -14.98
N VAL A 12 -17.86 -9.04 -14.95
CA VAL A 12 -18.93 -8.08 -14.67
C VAL A 12 -18.59 -7.45 -13.32
N LEU A 13 -18.26 -6.16 -13.30
CA LEU A 13 -17.90 -5.45 -12.08
C LEU A 13 -19.19 -5.30 -11.24
N ALA A 14 -19.39 -6.22 -10.29
CA ALA A 14 -20.65 -6.33 -9.54
C ALA A 14 -20.79 -5.30 -8.39
N GLY A 15 -19.84 -4.37 -8.24
CA GLY A 15 -19.95 -3.26 -7.29
C GLY A 15 -18.65 -2.46 -7.14
N CYS A 16 -18.79 -1.20 -6.71
CA CYS A 16 -17.68 -0.31 -6.34
C CYS A 16 -17.50 -0.26 -4.82
N ALA A 17 -17.63 -1.41 -4.15
CA ALA A 17 -17.52 -1.48 -2.70
C ALA A 17 -16.04 -1.39 -2.25
N GLY A 18 -15.84 -0.79 -1.08
CA GLY A 18 -14.59 -0.94 -0.36
C GLY A 18 -14.31 -2.41 -0.02
N ASP A 19 -13.05 -2.75 0.17
CA ASP A 19 -12.61 -4.08 0.57
C ASP A 19 -11.54 -3.97 1.66
N SER A 20 -11.37 -5.06 2.40
CA SER A 20 -10.30 -5.21 3.37
C SER A 20 -9.86 -6.66 3.44
N GLY A 21 -8.57 -6.89 3.62
CA GLY A 21 -8.04 -8.25 3.62
C GLY A 21 -6.63 -8.34 4.14
N SER A 22 -6.10 -9.56 4.06
CA SER A 22 -4.74 -9.89 4.45
C SER A 22 -4.11 -10.78 3.39
N VAL A 23 -2.87 -10.48 3.00
CA VAL A 23 -2.12 -11.23 1.99
C VAL A 23 -0.72 -11.50 2.51
N SER A 24 -0.32 -12.76 2.50
CA SER A 24 1.07 -13.16 2.76
C SER A 24 1.88 -13.13 1.47
N PHE A 25 3.14 -12.72 1.55
CA PHE A 25 4.06 -12.65 0.43
C PHE A 25 5.48 -13.03 0.86
N ALA A 26 6.30 -13.40 -0.11
CA ALA A 26 7.73 -13.63 0.08
C ALA A 26 8.54 -12.45 -0.42
N LEU A 27 9.60 -12.11 0.30
CA LEU A 27 10.63 -11.19 -0.16
C LEU A 27 11.84 -11.99 -0.62
N HIS A 28 12.26 -11.73 -1.84
CA HIS A 28 13.53 -12.21 -2.35
C HIS A 28 14.61 -11.20 -1.98
N ARG A 29 15.79 -11.71 -1.60
CA ARG A 29 16.95 -10.89 -1.27
C ARG A 29 17.19 -9.85 -2.37
N ASP A 30 17.34 -8.59 -1.95
CA ASP A 30 17.70 -7.45 -2.80
C ASP A 30 16.71 -7.17 -3.94
N GLN A 31 15.46 -7.67 -3.84
CA GLN A 31 14.42 -7.44 -4.84
C GLN A 31 13.19 -6.75 -4.25
N PRO A 32 12.60 -5.77 -4.97
CA PRO A 32 11.35 -5.16 -4.54
C PRO A 32 10.18 -6.14 -4.73
N ALA A 33 9.26 -6.15 -3.77
CA ALA A 33 7.96 -6.79 -3.90
C ALA A 33 6.85 -5.74 -3.97
N TYR A 34 5.96 -5.90 -4.95
CA TYR A 34 4.77 -5.07 -5.13
C TYR A 34 3.65 -5.67 -4.29
N VAL A 35 3.31 -5.01 -3.19
CA VAL A 35 2.38 -5.56 -2.19
C VAL A 35 0.94 -5.26 -2.57
N ALA A 36 0.66 -4.03 -2.97
CA ALA A 36 -0.67 -3.59 -3.34
C ALA A 36 -0.59 -2.39 -4.30
N SER A 37 -1.63 -2.22 -5.10
CA SER A 37 -1.85 -1.03 -5.92
C SER A 37 -3.29 -0.56 -5.74
N PHE A 38 -3.49 0.73 -5.56
CA PHE A 38 -4.80 1.34 -5.39
C PHE A 38 -5.03 2.32 -6.54
N PRO A 39 -6.13 2.17 -7.31
CA PRO A 39 -6.45 3.11 -8.38
C PRO A 39 -6.85 4.48 -7.80
N ALA A 40 -6.72 5.53 -8.62
CA ALA A 40 -7.38 6.80 -8.32
C ALA A 40 -8.88 6.57 -8.09
N GLY A 41 -9.45 7.30 -7.14
CA GLY A 41 -10.84 7.14 -6.73
C GLY A 41 -11.06 6.21 -5.53
N ALA A 42 -10.10 5.33 -5.19
CA ALA A 42 -10.13 4.60 -3.92
C ALA A 42 -10.12 5.59 -2.75
N SER A 43 -10.91 5.34 -1.71
CA SER A 43 -10.95 6.22 -0.53
C SER A 43 -10.42 5.52 0.71
N ASP A 44 -9.94 6.30 1.68
CA ASP A 44 -9.58 5.85 3.02
C ASP A 44 -8.67 4.61 3.01
N VAL A 45 -7.67 4.65 2.13
CA VAL A 45 -6.72 3.56 1.92
C VAL A 45 -5.85 3.42 3.17
N ARG A 46 -5.75 2.20 3.69
CA ARG A 46 -4.83 1.83 4.76
C ARG A 46 -4.10 0.57 4.36
N ILE A 47 -2.80 0.55 4.58
CA ILE A 47 -1.99 -0.66 4.44
C ILE A 47 -0.97 -0.73 5.56
N SER A 48 -0.93 -1.87 6.23
CA SER A 48 0.04 -2.19 7.27
C SER A 48 0.76 -3.48 6.87
N VAL A 49 2.08 -3.41 6.84
CA VAL A 49 2.95 -4.51 6.43
C VAL A 49 3.79 -4.93 7.63
N SER A 50 3.81 -6.24 7.91
CA SER A 50 4.71 -6.85 8.87
C SER A 50 5.62 -7.83 8.14
N VAL A 51 6.92 -7.73 8.39
CA VAL A 51 7.95 -8.60 7.79
C VAL A 51 8.83 -9.17 8.90
N ASP A 52 9.23 -10.44 8.78
CA ASP A 52 10.15 -11.13 9.71
C ASP A 52 11.63 -10.70 9.56
N ALA A 53 11.88 -9.54 8.95
CA ALA A 53 13.17 -8.91 8.76
C ALA A 53 13.01 -7.38 8.72
N SER A 54 14.13 -6.64 8.77
CA SER A 54 14.12 -5.22 8.39
C SER A 54 13.83 -5.10 6.90
N PHE A 55 12.96 -4.15 6.55
CA PHE A 55 12.59 -3.84 5.19
C PHE A 55 12.43 -2.33 5.02
N ASP A 56 12.47 -1.87 3.77
CA ASP A 56 12.19 -0.49 3.41
C ASP A 56 10.84 -0.45 2.68
N LEU A 57 9.95 0.41 3.14
CA LEU A 57 8.67 0.68 2.48
C LEU A 57 8.76 1.90 1.57
N LYS A 58 8.05 1.84 0.44
CA LYS A 58 7.85 2.95 -0.49
C LYS A 58 6.42 3.00 -1.00
N LEU A 59 5.82 4.19 -0.89
CA LEU A 59 4.58 4.56 -1.59
C LEU A 59 4.95 5.32 -2.87
N MET A 60 4.58 4.78 -4.01
CA MET A 60 4.87 5.34 -5.33
C MET A 60 3.63 6.00 -5.94
N ASP A 61 3.81 7.14 -6.61
CA ASP A 61 2.83 7.69 -7.56
C ASP A 61 3.01 7.00 -8.91
N ASP A 62 2.07 6.14 -9.28
CA ASP A 62 2.18 5.33 -10.51
C ASP A 62 2.04 6.18 -11.78
N LEU A 63 1.48 7.40 -11.68
CA LEU A 63 1.38 8.29 -12.82
C LEU A 63 2.74 8.89 -13.21
N THR A 64 3.61 9.12 -12.22
CA THR A 64 4.88 9.83 -12.42
C THR A 64 6.11 8.96 -12.15
N GLY A 65 5.95 7.80 -11.51
CA GLY A 65 7.04 6.97 -11.02
C GLY A 65 7.77 7.56 -9.82
N THR A 66 7.20 8.58 -9.16
CA THR A 66 7.86 9.29 -8.06
C THR A 66 7.61 8.58 -6.73
N CYS A 67 8.65 8.44 -5.90
CA CYS A 67 8.44 7.98 -4.51
C CYS A 67 7.94 9.12 -3.62
N LEU A 68 6.73 8.96 -3.10
CA LEU A 68 6.08 9.97 -2.26
C LEU A 68 6.47 9.83 -0.79
N ILE A 69 6.37 8.61 -0.25
CA ILE A 69 6.49 8.32 1.19
C ILE A 69 7.34 7.08 1.40
N GLY A 70 8.18 7.10 2.44
CA GLY A 70 9.01 5.99 2.84
C GLY A 70 10.50 6.30 2.78
N LYS A 71 11.34 5.27 2.88
CA LYS A 71 12.79 5.48 2.97
C LYS A 71 13.36 6.04 1.67
N ASN A 72 14.16 7.10 1.79
CA ASN A 72 14.75 7.83 0.66
C ASN A 72 13.71 8.39 -0.33
N CYS A 73 12.50 8.67 0.14
CA CYS A 73 11.45 9.31 -0.64
C CYS A 73 11.28 10.78 -0.26
N ALA A 74 10.43 11.51 -0.98
CA ALA A 74 10.19 12.94 -0.69
C ALA A 74 9.73 13.19 0.75
N ASN A 75 9.02 12.23 1.35
CA ASN A 75 8.56 12.28 2.74
C ASN A 75 8.99 11.00 3.47
N SER A 76 10.13 11.04 4.15
CA SER A 76 10.69 9.90 4.90
C SER A 76 10.49 9.97 6.42
N THR A 77 9.93 11.07 6.92
CA THR A 77 9.72 11.27 8.36
C THR A 77 8.38 10.70 8.80
N ALA A 78 8.39 9.94 9.90
CA ALA A 78 7.20 9.41 10.52
C ALA A 78 6.25 10.51 11.01
N CYS A 79 4.95 10.25 10.94
CA CYS A 79 3.97 11.08 11.61
C CYS A 79 3.90 10.73 13.10
N PRO A 80 3.68 11.73 13.98
CA PRO A 80 3.68 11.51 15.43
C PRO A 80 2.50 10.66 15.91
N LEU A 81 1.36 10.76 15.22
CA LEU A 81 0.14 10.02 15.53
C LEU A 81 -0.59 9.68 14.22
N GLU A 82 -1.29 8.55 14.20
CA GLU A 82 -2.09 8.15 13.03
C GLU A 82 -3.13 9.19 12.62
N SER A 83 -3.86 9.73 13.61
CA SER A 83 -4.88 10.76 13.41
C SER A 83 -4.35 12.09 12.87
N SER A 84 -3.03 12.29 12.89
CA SER A 84 -2.44 13.56 12.44
C SER A 84 -2.45 13.71 10.92
N TYR A 85 -2.37 12.60 10.16
CA TYR A 85 -2.16 12.60 8.70
C TYR A 85 -1.25 13.77 8.26
N CYS A 86 -0.03 13.77 8.81
CA CYS A 86 0.86 14.93 8.86
C CYS A 86 1.55 15.25 7.52
N ILE A 87 1.54 14.30 6.58
CA ILE A 87 2.15 14.46 5.26
C ILE A 87 1.05 14.90 4.28
N THR A 88 1.28 15.96 3.50
CA THR A 88 0.34 16.42 2.47
C THR A 88 1.01 16.42 1.11
N VAL A 89 0.46 15.65 0.16
CA VAL A 89 0.97 15.53 -1.20
C VAL A 89 -0.20 15.55 -2.18
N HIS A 90 -0.16 16.42 -3.19
CA HIS A 90 -1.24 16.58 -4.17
C HIS A 90 -2.63 16.82 -3.55
N GLY A 91 -2.69 17.47 -2.39
CA GLY A 91 -3.93 17.71 -1.64
C GLY A 91 -4.46 16.49 -0.86
N MET A 92 -3.84 15.32 -1.02
CA MET A 92 -4.13 14.14 -0.21
C MET A 92 -3.32 14.20 1.09
N ARG A 93 -3.91 13.72 2.18
CA ARG A 93 -3.27 13.68 3.50
C ARG A 93 -2.91 12.24 3.86
N PHE A 94 -1.68 12.04 4.30
CA PHE A 94 -1.10 10.74 4.55
C PHE A 94 -0.58 10.63 5.98
N TYR A 95 -0.71 9.44 6.53
CA TYR A 95 0.02 8.98 7.68
C TYR A 95 1.11 8.01 7.23
N PHE A 96 2.28 8.08 7.86
CA PHE A 96 3.36 7.10 7.76
C PHE A 96 3.87 6.80 9.16
N SER A 97 4.01 5.51 9.51
CA SER A 97 4.49 5.10 10.84
C SER A 97 5.99 5.31 11.05
N GLY A 98 6.78 5.39 9.97
CA GLY A 98 8.23 5.42 10.03
C GLY A 98 8.88 4.14 9.51
N ASP A 99 10.21 4.20 9.38
CA ASP A 99 11.10 3.10 8.99
C ASP A 99 11.51 2.34 10.27
N ASP A 100 10.87 1.19 10.54
CA ASP A 100 11.22 0.33 11.69
C ASP A 100 12.22 -0.74 11.26
N ALA A 101 13.42 -0.68 11.82
CA ALA A 101 14.48 -1.64 11.52
C ALA A 101 14.45 -2.89 12.43
N SER A 102 13.52 -2.98 13.39
CA SER A 102 13.50 -4.03 14.41
C SER A 102 12.63 -5.21 13.98
N ALA A 103 13.24 -6.33 13.58
CA ALA A 103 12.47 -7.52 13.18
C ALA A 103 11.68 -8.14 14.36
N PRO A 104 10.39 -8.50 14.20
CA PRO A 104 9.58 -8.28 13.00
C PRO A 104 9.21 -6.79 12.86
N ALA A 105 9.58 -6.20 11.73
CA ALA A 105 9.34 -4.81 11.45
C ALA A 105 7.88 -4.62 11.03
N VAL A 106 7.24 -3.57 11.52
CA VAL A 106 5.86 -3.23 11.15
C VAL A 106 5.81 -1.79 10.70
N GLU A 107 5.37 -1.60 9.47
CA GLU A 107 5.18 -0.27 8.91
C GLU A 107 3.79 -0.09 8.33
N MET A 108 3.31 1.14 8.33
CA MET A 108 1.96 1.48 7.91
C MET A 108 1.94 2.80 7.19
N VAL A 109 1.14 2.84 6.13
CA VAL A 109 0.71 4.06 5.47
C VAL A 109 -0.81 4.08 5.39
N ALA A 110 -1.39 5.24 5.66
CA ALA A 110 -2.81 5.48 5.48
C ALA A 110 -3.02 6.80 4.73
N VAL A 111 -4.10 6.88 3.95
CA VAL A 111 -4.51 8.06 3.20
C VAL A 111 -5.92 8.43 3.63
N GLN A 112 -6.13 9.69 4.01
CA GLN A 112 -7.44 10.21 4.38
C GLN A 112 -8.18 10.70 3.13
N GLY A 113 -9.43 10.26 2.95
CA GLY A 113 -10.26 10.67 1.83
C GLY A 113 -9.90 9.96 0.53
N GLN A 114 -10.24 10.57 -0.60
CA GLN A 114 -10.12 9.94 -1.92
C GLN A 114 -8.74 10.14 -2.55
N LEU A 115 -8.19 9.06 -3.11
CA LEU A 115 -6.98 9.09 -3.92
C LEU A 115 -7.23 9.89 -5.21
N SER A 116 -6.45 10.96 -5.41
CA SER A 116 -6.45 11.72 -6.66
C SER A 116 -5.54 11.11 -7.72
N ARG A 117 -4.72 10.11 -7.36
CA ARG A 117 -3.72 9.44 -8.20
C ARG A 117 -3.66 7.94 -7.90
N PRO A 118 -3.31 7.10 -8.88
CA PRO A 118 -3.00 5.69 -8.62
C PRO A 118 -1.71 5.58 -7.81
N LEU A 119 -1.73 4.75 -6.78
CA LEU A 119 -0.61 4.56 -5.86
C LEU A 119 -0.23 3.09 -5.74
N SER A 120 1.07 2.81 -5.75
CA SER A 120 1.59 1.47 -5.47
C SER A 120 2.40 1.42 -4.19
N PHE A 121 2.25 0.31 -3.48
CA PHE A 121 2.96 -0.01 -2.25
C PHE A 121 4.04 -1.04 -2.53
N ILE A 122 5.28 -0.65 -2.32
CA ILE A 122 6.45 -1.47 -2.62
C ILE A 122 7.26 -1.64 -1.36
N VAL A 123 7.74 -2.85 -1.11
CA VAL A 123 8.66 -3.15 -0.02
C VAL A 123 9.93 -3.78 -0.56
N TRP A 124 11.04 -3.62 0.13
CA TRP A 124 12.34 -4.18 -0.24
C TRP A 124 13.09 -4.62 1.01
N ALA A 125 13.82 -5.73 0.96
CA ALA A 125 14.67 -6.18 2.05
C ALA A 125 16.03 -6.68 1.53
N ALA A 126 17.08 -6.45 2.32
CA ALA A 126 18.44 -6.92 2.04
C ALA A 126 18.61 -8.45 2.23
N VAL A 127 17.60 -9.12 2.77
CA VAL A 127 17.59 -10.57 3.01
C VAL A 127 16.28 -11.16 2.49
N ALA A 128 16.27 -12.48 2.26
CA ALA A 128 15.02 -13.17 2.01
C ALA A 128 14.20 -13.23 3.30
N ALA A 129 12.90 -12.99 3.19
CA ALA A 129 12.01 -12.80 4.33
C ALA A 129 10.58 -13.17 3.94
N THR A 130 9.70 -13.30 4.92
CA THR A 130 8.26 -13.45 4.72
C THR A 130 7.51 -12.29 5.36
N GLY A 131 6.44 -11.86 4.69
CA GLY A 131 5.65 -10.73 5.15
C GLY A 131 4.16 -10.98 5.01
N THR A 132 3.41 -10.19 5.75
CA THR A 132 1.94 -10.14 5.67
C THR A 132 1.52 -8.68 5.57
N ALA A 133 0.69 -8.37 4.59
CA ALA A 133 0.09 -7.07 4.39
C ALA A 133 -1.40 -7.13 4.72
N ASN A 134 -1.83 -6.28 5.65
CA ASN A 134 -3.23 -6.03 5.93
C ASN A 134 -3.64 -4.73 5.24
N TYR A 135 -4.72 -4.75 4.47
CA TYR A 135 -5.18 -3.61 3.70
C TYR A 135 -6.66 -3.33 3.93
N SER A 136 -7.06 -2.07 3.73
CA SER A 136 -8.45 -1.67 3.57
C SER A 136 -8.56 -0.43 2.67
N TYR A 137 -9.67 -0.31 1.95
CA TYR A 137 -10.06 0.91 1.23
C TYR A 137 -11.58 0.97 1.13
N GLY A 138 -12.17 2.17 1.10
CA GLY A 138 -13.61 2.38 0.96
C GLY A 138 -14.46 1.79 2.11
N VAL A 139 -13.81 1.29 3.17
CA VAL A 139 -14.46 0.79 4.38
C VAL A 139 -14.44 1.93 5.40
N HIS A 140 -15.58 2.57 5.62
CA HIS A 140 -15.74 3.43 6.79
C HIS A 140 -15.86 2.53 8.02
N SER A 141 -14.88 2.54 8.91
CA SER A 141 -15.14 2.12 10.28
C SER A 141 -16.18 3.09 10.88
N PRO A 142 -17.34 2.60 11.37
CA PRO A 142 -18.33 3.45 12.01
C PRO A 142 -17.79 4.13 13.28
#